data_AF-A0A2V5MP70-F1
#
_entry.id   AF-A0A2V5MP70-F1
#
_cell.length_a   1.000
_cell.length_b   1.000
_cell.length_c   1.000
_cell.angle_alpha   90.00
_cell.angle_beta   90.00
_cell.angle_gamma   90.00
#
_symmetry.space_group_name_H-M   'P 1'
#
loop_
_entity.id
_entity.type
_entity.pdbx_description
1 polymer ?
#
loop_
_entity_poly.entity_id
_entity_poly.type
_entity_poly.pdbx_seq_one_letter_code
_entity_poly.pdbx_strand_id
1 'polypeptide(L)' 'MGFIEPTPIQLRAFPIILAGKDLIGTAQTGTGKTAAFALPILTLLAKHGAFRCLVLEPTRELAAQVETAFRDYGRFTDLR' A
#
# COMPACT_ATOMS: atom_id res chain seq x y z
N MET A 1 -15.45 1.13 3.43
CA MET A 1 -14.18 1.80 3.78
C MET A 1 -14.48 3.26 4.03
N GLY A 2 -14.28 3.72 5.27
CA GLY A 2 -14.55 5.10 5.70
C GLY A 2 -13.35 6.05 5.51
N PHE A 3 -12.59 5.89 4.43
CA PHE A 3 -11.52 6.83 4.09
C PHE A 3 -12.16 8.04 3.40
N ILE A 4 -12.41 9.10 4.17
CA ILE A 4 -12.92 10.37 3.62
C ILE A 4 -11.73 11.27 3.27
N GLU A 5 -10.74 11.32 4.17
CA GLU A 5 -9.54 12.14 4.02
C GLU A 5 -8.27 11.28 4.21
N PRO A 6 -7.24 11.47 3.38
CA PRO A 6 -5.98 10.77 3.54
C PRO A 6 -5.24 11.22 4.81
N THR A 7 -4.58 10.28 5.49
CA THR A 7 -3.78 10.60 6.68
C THR A 7 -2.49 11.34 6.32
N PRO A 8 -1.83 12.05 7.25
CA PRO A 8 -0.60 12.79 6.95
C PRO A 8 0.56 11.94 6.39
N ILE A 9 0.62 10.64 6.70
CA ILE A 9 1.62 9.75 6.11
C ILE A 9 1.25 9.38 4.66
N GLN A 10 -0.04 9.19 4.36
CA GLN A 10 -0.55 8.91 3.02
C GLN A 10 -0.33 10.10 2.08
N LEU A 11 -0.71 11.31 2.52
CA LEU A 11 -0.52 12.56 1.76
C LEU A 11 0.93 12.78 1.34
N ARG A 12 1.88 12.45 2.22
CA ARG A 12 3.32 12.60 1.95
C ARG A 12 3.89 11.45 1.11
N ALA A 13 3.41 10.23 1.32
CA ALA A 13 3.96 9.04 0.65
C ALA A 13 3.51 8.92 -0.81
N PHE A 14 2.23 9.18 -1.10
CA PHE A 14 1.65 8.99 -2.43
C PHE A 14 2.44 9.66 -3.58
N PRO A 15 2.75 10.97 -3.54
CA PRO A 15 3.45 11.60 -4.65
C PRO A 15 4.87 11.07 -4.85
N ILE A 16 5.56 10.63 -3.78
CA ILE A 16 6.93 10.11 -3.85
C ILE A 16 6.92 8.72 -4.50
N ILE A 17 6.03 7.83 -4.03
CA ILE A 17 5.93 6.46 -4.55
C ILE A 17 5.44 6.46 -6.00
N LEU A 18 4.42 7.26 -6.33
CA LEU A 18 3.91 7.38 -7.71
C LEU A 18 4.97 7.96 -8.68
N ALA A 19 5.94 8.72 -8.18
CA ALA A 19 7.08 9.20 -8.96
C ALA A 19 8.20 8.15 -9.12
N GLY A 20 8.03 6.93 -8.58
CA GLY A 20 9.03 5.87 -8.65
C GLY A 20 10.28 6.14 -7.79
N LYS A 21 10.15 6.95 -6.74
CA LYS A 21 11.26 7.31 -5.85
C LYS A 21 11.23 6.49 -4.57
N ASP A 22 12.43 6.27 -4.01
CA ASP A 22 12.59 5.60 -2.72
C ASP A 22 12.08 6.49 -1.57
N LEU A 23 11.48 5.85 -0.55
CA LEU A 23 10.88 6.51 0.59
C LEU A 23 11.14 5.71 1.88
N ILE A 24 11.61 6.41 2.92
CA ILE A 24 11.55 5.93 4.30
C ILE A 24 10.43 6.71 5.01
N GLY A 25 9.37 6.01 5.40
CA GLY A 25 8.22 6.61 6.08
C GLY A 25 8.09 6.13 7.52
N THR A 26 8.05 7.06 8.47
CA THR A 26 7.78 6.76 9.89
C THR A 26 6.46 7.38 10.33
N ALA A 27 5.64 6.60 11.03
CA ALA A 27 4.41 7.07 11.65
C ALA A 27 4.01 6.12 12.79
N GLN A 28 3.15 6.57 13.71
CA GLN A 28 2.64 5.73 14.80
C GLN A 28 1.80 4.56 14.26
N THR A 29 1.69 3.47 15.03
CA THR A 29 0.81 2.34 14.67
C THR A 29 -0.65 2.80 14.57
N GLY A 30 -1.41 2.23 13.63
CA GLY A 30 -2.81 2.62 13.41
C GLY A 30 -3.03 3.88 12.57
N THR A 31 -1.98 4.53 12.05
CA THR A 31 -2.08 5.80 11.28
C THR A 31 -2.24 5.62 9.76
N GLY A 32 -2.54 4.41 9.29
CA GLY A 32 -2.77 4.14 7.88
C GLY A 32 -1.50 3.96 7.03
N LYS A 33 -0.37 3.58 7.63
CA LYS A 33 0.89 3.27 6.93
C LYS A 33 0.71 2.24 5.80
N THR A 34 -0.07 1.19 6.03
CA THR A 34 -0.32 0.15 5.02
C THR A 34 -0.95 0.74 3.75
N ALA A 35 -2.01 1.55 3.90
CA ALA A 35 -2.61 2.24 2.76
C ALA A 35 -1.64 3.24 2.11
N ALA A 36 -0.73 3.85 2.89
CA ALA A 36 0.24 4.82 2.40
C ALA A 36 1.18 4.25 1.32
N PHE A 37 1.52 2.96 1.39
CA PHE A 37 2.29 2.28 0.34
C PHE A 37 1.45 1.40 -0.58
N ALA A 38 0.41 0.74 -0.07
CA ALA A 38 -0.37 -0.23 -0.86
C ALA A 38 -1.16 0.43 -2.01
N LEU A 39 -1.83 1.56 -1.75
CA LEU A 39 -2.64 2.25 -2.76
C LEU A 39 -1.81 2.75 -3.97
N PRO A 40 -0.68 3.46 -3.79
CA PRO A 40 0.13 3.88 -4.93
C PRO A 40 0.80 2.68 -5.62
N ILE A 41 1.19 1.63 -4.90
CA ILE A 41 1.72 0.40 -5.53
C ILE A 41 0.67 -0.25 -6.42
N LEU A 42 -0.56 -0.45 -5.94
CA LEU A 42 -1.66 -1.01 -6.74
C LEU A 42 -1.94 -0.16 -7.99
N THR A 43 -1.82 1.17 -7.87
CA THR A 43 -1.94 2.09 -9.00
C THR A 43 -0.83 1.87 -10.04
N LEU A 44 0.43 1.74 -9.59
CA LEU A 44 1.59 1.49 -10.45
C LEU A 44 1.56 0.10 -11.10
N LEU A 45 1.00 -0.89 -10.40
CA LEU A 45 0.93 -2.26 -10.87
C LEU A 45 0.15 -2.38 -12.18
N ALA A 46 -0.89 -1.56 -12.41
CA ALA A 46 -1.68 -1.25 -13.63
C ALA A 46 -2.04 -2.38 -14.64
N LYS A 47 -1.14 -3.32 -14.94
CA LYS A 47 -1.27 -4.45 -15.85
C LYS A 47 -0.71 -5.72 -15.22
N HIS A 48 -1.31 -6.87 -15.53
CA HIS A 48 -0.85 -8.20 -15.10
C HIS A 48 0.62 -8.47 -15.44
N GLY A 49 1.30 -9.24 -14.58
CA GLY A 49 2.69 -9.66 -14.75
C GLY A 49 3.14 -10.57 -13.60
N ALA A 50 4.18 -11.38 -13.83
CA ALA A 50 4.53 -12.51 -12.96
C ALA A 50 4.91 -12.12 -11.52
N PHE A 51 5.95 -11.30 -11.34
CA PHE A 51 6.37 -10.82 -10.03
C PHE A 51 6.71 -9.34 -10.10
N ARG A 52 5.94 -8.51 -9.39
CA ARG A 52 5.95 -7.05 -9.56
C ARG A 52 6.10 -6.27 -8.26
N CYS A 53 5.85 -6.90 -7.11
CA CYS A 53 5.95 -6.27 -5.80
C CYS A 53 6.27 -7.33 -4.74
N LEU A 54 7.17 -7.00 -3.82
CA LEU A 54 7.46 -7.77 -2.62
C LEU A 54 7.20 -6.89 -1.40
N VAL A 55 6.33 -7.35 -0.51
CA VAL A 55 6.12 -6.73 0.80
C VAL A 55 6.70 -7.65 1.86
N LEU A 56 7.62 -7.13 2.67
CA LEU A 56 8.31 -7.89 3.71
C LEU A 56 7.75 -7.47 5.08
N GLU A 57 7.28 -8.46 5.83
CA GLU A 57 6.77 -8.26 7.19
C GLU A 57 7.54 -9.17 8.17
N PRO A 58 7.77 -8.74 9.41
CA PRO A 58 8.62 -9.47 10.35
C PRO A 58 7.94 -10.71 10.95
N THR A 59 6.61 -10.82 10.85
CA THR A 59 5.86 -11.97 11.34
C THR A 59 4.77 -12.40 10.34
N ARG A 60 4.34 -13.66 10.46
CA ARG A 60 3.29 -14.24 9.60
C ARG A 60 1.95 -13.54 9.79
N GLU A 61 1.64 -13.14 11.02
CA GLU A 61 0.39 -12.48 11.38
C GLU A 61 0.31 -11.10 10.75
N LEU A 62 1.42 -10.34 10.75
CA LEU A 62 1.48 -9.04 10.08
C LEU A 62 1.42 -9.19 8.56
N ALA A 63 2.10 -10.20 7.99
CA ALA A 63 1.99 -10.52 6.58
C ALA A 63 0.53 -10.80 6.15
N ALA A 64 -0.21 -11.59 6.93
CA ALA A 64 -1.62 -11.89 6.65
C ALA A 64 -2.54 -10.65 6.75
N GLN A 65 -2.27 -9.75 7.71
CA GLN A 65 -2.99 -8.48 7.83
C GLN A 65 -2.75 -7.58 6.61
N VAL A 66 -1.50 -7.51 6.15
CA VAL A 66 -1.13 -6.71 4.98
C VAL A 66 -1.71 -7.33 3.69
N GLU A 67 -1.66 -8.65 3.53
CA GLU A 67 -2.31 -9.35 2.42
C GLU A 67 -3.80 -9.01 2.35
N THR A 68 -4.51 -9.10 3.48
CA THR A 68 -5.93 -8.75 3.58
C THR A 68 -6.16 -7.30 3.14
N ALA A 69 -5.33 -6.37 3.59
CA ALA A 69 -5.43 -4.97 3.19
C ALA A 69 -5.23 -4.78 1.68
N PHE A 70 -4.24 -5.45 1.07
CA PHE A 70 -4.02 -5.41 -0.38
C PHE A 70 -5.23 -5.95 -1.15
N ARG A 71 -5.82 -7.07 -0.71
CA ARG A 71 -7.02 -7.65 -1.30
C ARG A 71 -8.20 -6.68 -1.23
N ASP A 72 -8.40 -6.06 -0.08
CA ASP A 72 -9.50 -5.12 0.14
C ASP A 72 -9.34 -3.84 -0.68
N TYR A 73 -8.13 -3.27 -0.76
CA TYR A 73 -7.84 -2.09 -1.58
C TYR A 73 -7.88 -2.40 -3.08
N GLY A 74 -7.42 -3.59 -3.47
CA GLY A 74 -7.34 -4.06 -4.85
C GLY A 74 -8.68 -4.52 -5.44
N ARG A 75 -9.75 -4.63 -4.65
CA ARG A 75 -11.06 -5.18 -5.07
C ARG A 75 -11.71 -4.49 -6.28
N PHE A 76 -11.29 -3.27 -6.60
CA PHE A 76 -11.77 -2.49 -7.74
C PHE A 76 -10.77 -2.42 -8.90
N THR A 77 -9.72 -3.21 -8.84
CA THR A 77 -8.73 -3.39 -9.90
C THR A 77 -8.94 -4.74 -10.56
N ASP A 78 -8.42 -4.92 -11.76
CA ASP A 78 -8.36 -6.24 -12.40
C ASP A 78 -7.14 -7.07 -11.93
N LEU A 79 -6.39 -6.60 -10.91
CA LEU A 79 -5.22 -7.31 -10.42
C LEU A 79 -5.64 -8.58 -9.65
N ARG A 80 -4.97 -9.69 -9.91
CA ARG A 80 -5.19 -10.99 -9.26
C ARG A 80 -4.07 -11.31 -8.28
#